data_AF-A0A6N9YIM1-F1
#
_entry.id   AF-A0A6N9YIM1-F1
#
_cell.length_a   1.000
_cell.length_b   1.000
_cell.length_c   1.000
_cell.angle_alpha   90.00
_cell.angle_beta   90.00
_cell.angle_gamma   90.00
#
_symmetry.space_group_name_H-M   'P 1'
#
loop_
_entity.id
_entity.type
_entity.pdbx_description
1 polymer ?
#
loop_
_entity_poly.entity_id
_entity_poly.type
_entity_poly.pdbx_seq_one_letter_code
_entity_poly.pdbx_strand_id
1 'polypeptide(L)'
;MGEDTIESEPTARQEPAELTVKTEVAAVFVVVAMVVGVGLGLAIGASAFGSDSNGSDDRGSAETVGGVVNETAFDAAKDECASDSLYVRVLDDGAALEVKGEGEESLGADITEIYCVLESLGAPESVISRMSSTRDLDGTQDGSWSEIYATWKYHPNSGLNMIFEERR
;
A
#
# COMPACT_ATOMS: atom_id res chain seq x y z
N MET A 1 -2.61 46.27 -53.55
CA MET A 1 -2.07 45.39 -52.50
C MET A 1 -3.26 44.97 -51.67
N GLY A 2 -3.63 43.69 -51.75
CA GLY A 2 -4.90 43.16 -51.25
C GLY A 2 -4.93 43.01 -49.73
N GLU A 3 -6.13 43.21 -49.18
CA GLU A 3 -6.49 42.99 -47.79
C GLU A 3 -6.92 41.53 -47.64
N ASP A 4 -6.07 40.69 -47.04
CA ASP A 4 -6.40 39.29 -46.78
C ASP A 4 -7.37 39.21 -45.60
N THR A 5 -8.58 38.76 -45.91
CA THR A 5 -9.67 38.53 -44.98
C THR A 5 -9.45 37.17 -44.33
N ILE A 6 -9.20 37.13 -43.01
CA ILE A 6 -9.12 35.87 -42.27
C ILE A 6 -10.56 35.38 -42.03
N GLU A 7 -10.99 34.43 -42.85
CA GLU A 7 -12.25 33.69 -42.67
C GLU A 7 -12.10 32.79 -41.43
N SER A 8 -12.96 32.97 -40.43
CA SER A 8 -12.96 32.18 -39.20
C SER A 8 -13.84 30.95 -39.40
N GLU A 9 -13.24 29.76 -39.48
CA GLU A 9 -14.00 28.51 -39.47
C GLU A 9 -14.77 28.35 -38.15
N PRO A 10 -16.05 27.95 -38.18
CA PRO A 10 -16.79 27.66 -36.97
C PRO A 10 -16.33 26.32 -36.38
N THR A 11 -15.66 26.38 -35.22
CA THR A 11 -15.35 25.20 -34.40
C THR A 11 -16.62 24.42 -34.09
N ALA A 12 -16.77 23.26 -34.73
CA ALA A 12 -17.82 22.30 -34.41
C ALA A 12 -17.71 21.90 -32.94
N ARG A 13 -18.72 22.27 -32.15
CA ARG A 13 -18.86 21.85 -30.76
C ARG A 13 -19.18 20.35 -30.77
N GLN A 14 -18.20 19.50 -30.49
CA GLN A 14 -18.44 18.08 -30.30
C GLN A 14 -19.24 17.88 -29.01
N GLU A 15 -20.42 17.28 -29.13
CA GLU A 15 -21.24 16.87 -27.99
C GLU A 15 -20.50 15.78 -27.19
N PRO A 16 -20.54 15.81 -25.85
CA PRO A 16 -19.92 14.76 -25.05
C PRO A 16 -20.67 13.45 -25.26
N ALA A 17 -19.97 12.42 -25.71
CA ALA A 17 -20.50 11.06 -25.77
C ALA A 17 -20.82 10.58 -24.35
N GLU A 18 -22.08 10.25 -24.08
CA GLU A 18 -22.48 9.59 -22.84
C GLU A 18 -21.90 8.17 -22.80
N LEU A 19 -20.78 8.00 -22.11
CA LEU A 19 -20.24 6.68 -21.80
C LEU A 19 -21.11 6.04 -20.70
N THR A 20 -22.02 5.15 -21.10
CA THR A 20 -22.76 4.31 -20.14
C THR A 20 -21.81 3.24 -19.61
N VAL A 21 -21.22 3.47 -18.44
CA VAL A 21 -20.37 2.49 -17.74
C VAL A 21 -21.29 1.42 -17.13
N LYS A 22 -21.21 0.20 -17.65
CA LYS A 22 -21.97 -0.94 -17.14
C LYS A 22 -21.17 -1.58 -16.00
N THR A 23 -21.48 -1.18 -14.77
CA THR A 23 -20.84 -1.70 -13.56
C THR A 23 -21.35 -3.11 -13.26
N GLU A 24 -20.53 -4.14 -13.51
CA GLU A 24 -20.79 -5.48 -12.97
C GLU A 24 -19.99 -5.66 -11.68
N VAL A 25 -20.67 -5.46 -10.55
CA VAL A 25 -20.10 -5.68 -9.21
C VAL A 25 -20.02 -7.18 -8.97
N ALA A 26 -18.83 -7.77 -9.09
CA ALA A 26 -18.58 -9.12 -8.62
C ALA A 26 -18.40 -9.08 -7.09
N ALA A 27 -19.45 -9.48 -6.36
CA ALA A 27 -19.39 -9.61 -4.91
C ALA A 27 -18.45 -10.75 -4.50
N VAL A 28 -17.27 -10.41 -4.00
CA VAL A 28 -16.35 -11.37 -3.37
C VAL A 28 -16.75 -11.51 -1.91
N PHE A 29 -17.46 -12.60 -1.59
CA PHE A 29 -17.78 -12.96 -0.21
C PHE A 29 -16.56 -13.61 0.46
N VAL A 30 -15.85 -12.84 1.29
CA VAL A 30 -14.82 -13.40 2.18
C VAL A 30 -15.51 -14.13 3.32
N VAL A 31 -15.46 -15.46 3.30
CA VAL A 31 -16.02 -16.31 4.37
C VAL A 31 -15.04 -16.33 5.54
N VAL A 32 -15.35 -15.58 6.59
CA VAL A 32 -14.65 -15.66 7.88
C VAL A 32 -15.00 -16.98 8.55
N ALA A 33 -14.06 -17.93 8.56
CA ALA A 33 -14.22 -19.19 9.27
C ALA A 33 -14.02 -18.98 10.79
N MET A 34 -15.13 -18.90 11.54
CA MET A 34 -15.13 -19.02 13.00
C MET A 34 -14.81 -20.47 13.40
N VAL A 35 -13.63 -20.69 13.99
CA VAL A 35 -13.31 -21.97 14.64
C VAL A 35 -13.99 -22.00 16.01
N VAL A 36 -15.11 -22.71 16.08
CA VAL A 36 -15.80 -23.03 17.34
C VAL A 36 -15.01 -24.13 18.04
N GLY A 37 -14.24 -23.76 19.06
CA GLY A 37 -13.58 -24.70 19.97
C GLY A 37 -14.60 -25.38 20.89
N VAL A 38 -14.87 -26.66 20.67
CA VAL A 38 -15.52 -27.55 21.65
C VAL A 38 -14.84 -28.91 21.59
N GLY A 39 -14.25 -29.32 22.72
CA GLY A 39 -13.66 -30.64 22.86
C GLY A 39 -13.22 -30.92 24.29
N LEU A 40 -14.20 -31.09 25.19
CA LEU A 40 -14.03 -31.64 26.53
C LEU A 40 -13.26 -32.98 26.49
N GLY A 41 -12.15 -33.06 27.23
CA GLY A 41 -11.52 -34.32 27.64
C GLY A 41 -11.53 -34.44 29.16
N LEU A 42 -12.27 -35.41 29.70
CA LEU A 42 -12.52 -35.64 31.13
C LEU A 42 -11.81 -36.92 31.61
N ALA A 43 -10.93 -36.75 32.62
CA ALA A 43 -10.48 -37.72 33.66
C ALA A 43 -9.69 -38.99 33.20
N ILE A 44 -8.81 -39.68 33.96
CA ILE A 44 -8.66 -39.98 35.40
C ILE A 44 -7.17 -40.32 35.66
N GLY A 45 -6.60 -39.96 36.81
CA GLY A 45 -5.34 -40.55 37.28
C GLY A 45 -4.85 -40.01 38.62
N ALA A 46 -5.33 -40.59 39.73
CA ALA A 46 -4.83 -40.29 41.07
C ALA A 46 -3.72 -41.28 41.46
N SER A 47 -2.55 -40.75 41.81
CA SER A 47 -1.58 -41.42 42.68
C SER A 47 -0.85 -40.35 43.50
N ALA A 48 -1.10 -40.34 44.80
CA ALA A 48 -0.47 -39.46 45.77
C ALA A 48 0.88 -40.05 46.20
N PHE A 49 1.99 -39.37 45.91
CA PHE A 49 3.27 -39.56 46.61
C PHE A 49 4.05 -38.24 46.67
N GLY A 50 4.39 -37.81 47.89
CA GLY A 50 5.57 -37.00 48.21
C GLY A 50 5.53 -35.50 47.90
N SER A 51 5.43 -34.68 48.95
CA SER A 51 5.93 -33.30 48.92
C SER A 51 7.45 -33.32 49.08
N ASP A 52 8.17 -32.71 48.14
CA ASP A 52 9.49 -32.14 48.39
C ASP A 52 9.63 -30.84 47.60
N SER A 53 10.14 -29.83 48.30
CA SER A 53 10.39 -28.50 47.76
C SER A 53 11.82 -28.47 47.19
N ASN A 54 12.02 -27.61 46.19
CA ASN A 54 13.32 -27.11 45.71
C ASN A 54 14.01 -27.94 44.60
N GLY A 55 13.86 -27.47 43.37
CA GLY A 55 14.68 -27.89 42.24
C GLY A 55 14.37 -27.04 41.01
N SER A 56 15.17 -26.00 40.80
CA SER A 56 15.27 -25.31 39.52
C SER A 56 15.60 -26.35 38.44
N ASP A 57 14.73 -26.46 37.45
CA ASP A 57 15.06 -27.06 36.17
C ASP A 57 14.26 -26.32 35.10
N ASP A 58 14.94 -25.38 34.45
CA ASP A 58 14.68 -24.93 33.10
C ASP A 58 14.38 -26.12 32.19
N ARG A 59 13.11 -26.31 31.84
CA ARG A 59 12.72 -27.12 30.69
C ARG A 59 11.95 -26.20 29.77
N GLY A 60 12.68 -25.76 28.75
CA GLY A 60 12.26 -24.82 27.74
C GLY A 60 10.85 -25.15 27.27
N SER A 61 9.96 -24.20 27.52
CA SER A 61 8.87 -23.95 26.60
C SER A 61 9.52 -23.81 25.24
N ALA A 62 9.32 -24.82 24.38
CA ALA A 62 9.35 -24.59 22.95
C ALA A 62 8.24 -23.57 22.69
N GLU A 63 8.57 -22.30 22.83
CA GLU A 63 7.83 -21.25 22.20
C GLU A 63 7.89 -21.61 20.72
N THR A 64 6.75 -22.04 20.19
CA THR A 64 6.46 -21.84 18.79
C THR A 64 6.72 -20.37 18.52
N VAL A 65 7.93 -20.05 18.05
CA VAL A 65 8.22 -18.83 17.29
C VAL A 65 7.51 -19.04 15.95
N GLY A 66 6.19 -19.13 15.99
CA GLY A 66 5.36 -18.66 14.90
C GLY A 66 5.53 -17.17 14.97
N GLY A 67 6.57 -16.66 14.31
CA GLY A 67 6.72 -15.24 14.08
C GLY A 67 5.44 -14.78 13.41
N VAL A 68 4.56 -14.18 14.21
CA VAL A 68 3.46 -13.40 13.69
C VAL A 68 4.18 -12.22 13.07
N VAL A 69 4.46 -12.31 11.76
CA VAL A 69 4.85 -11.12 11.01
C VAL A 69 3.69 -10.16 11.21
N ASN A 70 3.93 -9.12 12.01
CA ASN A 70 2.93 -8.10 12.23
C ASN A 70 2.93 -7.30 10.92
N GLU A 71 1.96 -7.58 10.06
CA GLU A 71 1.81 -6.91 8.77
C GLU A 71 1.81 -5.40 9.01
N THR A 72 2.79 -4.69 8.46
CA THR A 72 2.88 -3.24 8.62
C THR A 72 1.91 -2.55 7.69
N ALA A 73 1.69 -1.25 7.89
CA ALA A 73 0.90 -0.45 6.95
C ALA A 73 1.48 -0.50 5.52
N PHE A 74 2.80 -0.65 5.38
CA PHE A 74 3.46 -0.75 4.08
C PHE A 74 3.30 -2.13 3.44
N ASP A 75 3.32 -3.21 4.23
CA ASP A 75 3.00 -4.55 3.74
C ASP A 75 1.55 -4.63 3.26
N ALA A 76 0.61 -4.16 4.08
CA ALA A 76 -0.81 -4.14 3.74
C ALA A 76 -1.09 -3.32 2.46
N ALA A 77 -0.51 -2.12 2.34
CA ALA A 77 -0.70 -1.28 1.17
C ALA A 77 -0.11 -1.92 -0.10
N LYS A 78 1.04 -2.60 0.01
CA LYS A 78 1.61 -3.35 -1.12
C LYS A 78 0.69 -4.50 -1.53
N ASP A 79 0.25 -5.31 -0.59
CA ASP A 79 -0.55 -6.50 -0.87
C ASP A 79 -1.93 -6.14 -1.44
N GLU A 80 -2.53 -5.03 -0.98
CA GLU A 80 -3.80 -4.51 -1.48
C GLU A 80 -3.68 -3.95 -2.91
N CYS A 81 -2.67 -3.13 -3.16
CA CYS A 81 -2.62 -2.29 -4.36
C CYS A 81 -1.71 -2.81 -5.47
N ALA A 82 -0.70 -3.63 -5.12
CA ALA A 82 0.45 -3.87 -5.97
C ALA A 82 1.16 -5.20 -5.61
N SER A 83 0.39 -6.25 -5.28
CA SER A 83 0.88 -7.53 -4.76
C SER A 83 1.99 -8.15 -5.62
N ASP A 84 1.82 -8.10 -6.94
CA ASP A 84 2.75 -8.67 -7.91
C ASP A 84 3.69 -7.61 -8.52
N SER A 85 3.62 -6.36 -8.08
CA SER A 85 4.38 -5.26 -8.65
C SER A 85 5.85 -5.32 -8.23
N LEU A 86 6.74 -5.18 -9.23
CA LEU A 86 8.18 -5.03 -9.01
C LEU A 86 8.57 -3.60 -8.65
N TYR A 87 7.64 -2.65 -8.83
CA TYR A 87 7.87 -1.21 -8.70
C TYR A 87 7.34 -0.64 -7.40
N VAL A 88 6.54 -1.41 -6.66
CA VAL A 88 6.15 -1.16 -5.27
C VAL A 88 6.84 -2.19 -4.38
N ARG A 89 7.74 -1.74 -3.52
CA ARG A 89 8.63 -2.62 -2.75
C ARG A 89 8.66 -2.21 -1.30
N VAL A 90 8.28 -3.13 -0.42
CA VAL A 90 8.53 -3.01 1.01
C VAL A 90 10.04 -3.14 1.25
N LEU A 91 10.57 -2.26 2.08
CA LEU A 91 11.97 -2.19 2.49
C LEU A 91 12.08 -2.38 4.00
N ASP A 92 13.31 -2.61 4.48
CA ASP A 92 13.68 -2.58 5.90
C ASP A 92 12.73 -3.39 6.81
N ASP A 93 12.40 -4.62 6.39
CA ASP A 93 11.53 -5.55 7.12
C ASP A 93 10.15 -4.95 7.48
N GLY A 94 9.57 -4.16 6.57
CA GLY A 94 8.24 -3.57 6.75
C GLY A 94 8.25 -2.11 7.23
N ALA A 95 9.42 -1.54 7.54
CA ALA A 95 9.52 -0.18 8.09
C ALA A 95 9.53 0.94 7.03
N ALA A 96 9.60 0.59 5.74
CA ALA A 96 9.57 1.55 4.64
C ALA A 96 8.95 0.96 3.37
N LEU A 97 8.50 1.83 2.47
CA LEU A 97 7.97 1.47 1.15
C LEU A 97 8.62 2.33 0.06
N GLU A 98 9.11 1.69 -0.99
CA GLU A 98 9.54 2.35 -2.23
C GLU A 98 8.47 2.19 -3.30
N VAL A 99 8.12 3.28 -3.98
CA VAL A 99 7.26 3.27 -5.16
C VAL A 99 7.97 4.00 -6.30
N LYS A 100 8.14 3.30 -7.42
CA LYS A 100 8.73 3.82 -8.66
C LYS A 100 7.66 3.89 -9.74
N GLY A 101 7.18 5.09 -10.04
CA GLY A 101 6.20 5.31 -11.09
C GLY A 101 6.78 5.18 -12.49
N GLU A 102 5.92 4.89 -13.46
CA GLU A 102 6.27 4.85 -14.88
C GLU A 102 6.77 6.22 -15.38
N GLY A 103 7.75 6.21 -16.27
CA GLY A 103 8.24 7.38 -16.98
C GLY A 103 8.40 7.12 -18.47
N GLU A 104 8.71 8.16 -19.25
CA GLU A 104 8.81 8.07 -20.72
C GLU A 104 9.86 7.05 -21.20
N GLU A 105 10.89 6.79 -20.41
CA GLU A 105 11.98 5.86 -20.74
C GLU A 105 12.14 4.73 -19.70
N SER A 106 11.18 4.57 -18.78
CA SER A 106 11.26 3.54 -17.74
C SER A 106 9.90 2.95 -17.42
N LEU A 107 9.87 1.63 -17.31
CA LEU A 107 8.72 0.93 -16.74
C LEU A 107 8.63 1.25 -15.25
N GLY A 108 7.40 1.32 -14.75
CA GLY A 108 7.12 1.61 -13.35
C GLY A 108 5.69 1.28 -12.98
N ALA A 109 5.33 1.56 -11.74
CA ALA A 109 3.96 1.50 -11.26
C ALA A 109 3.10 2.50 -12.05
N ASP A 110 1.93 2.05 -12.49
CA ASP A 110 1.00 2.94 -13.18
C ASP A 110 0.30 3.88 -12.18
N ILE A 111 -0.38 4.90 -12.71
CA ILE A 111 -1.02 5.93 -11.87
C ILE A 111 -2.09 5.36 -10.93
N THR A 112 -2.73 4.26 -11.31
CA THR A 112 -3.76 3.58 -10.49
C THR A 112 -3.11 2.89 -9.30
N GLU A 113 -2.01 2.16 -9.51
CA GLU A 113 -1.22 1.54 -8.43
C GLU A 113 -0.71 2.61 -7.46
N ILE A 114 -0.12 3.69 -7.98
CA ILE A 114 0.39 4.80 -7.17
C ILE A 114 -0.71 5.43 -6.33
N TYR A 115 -1.86 5.74 -6.94
CA TYR A 115 -2.97 6.36 -6.23
C TYR A 115 -3.55 5.43 -5.16
N CYS A 116 -3.72 4.14 -5.47
CA CYS A 116 -4.16 3.14 -4.49
C CYS A 116 -3.23 3.09 -3.28
N VAL A 117 -1.91 3.04 -3.49
CA VAL A 117 -0.94 3.04 -2.37
C VAL A 117 -1.06 4.32 -1.53
N LEU A 118 -1.17 5.49 -2.16
CA LEU A 118 -1.33 6.75 -1.44
C LEU A 118 -2.63 6.79 -0.63
N GLU A 119 -3.73 6.29 -1.18
CA GLU A 119 -5.03 6.18 -0.50
C GLU A 119 -4.99 5.19 0.67
N SER A 120 -4.44 3.99 0.45
CA SER A 120 -4.27 2.95 1.48
C SER A 120 -3.40 3.43 2.65
N LEU A 121 -2.35 4.21 2.36
CA LEU A 121 -1.52 4.87 3.37
C LEU A 121 -2.15 6.14 3.98
N GLY A 122 -3.36 6.51 3.57
CA GLY A 122 -4.10 7.66 4.12
C GLY A 122 -3.47 9.01 3.81
N ALA A 123 -2.79 9.16 2.67
CA ALA A 123 -2.20 10.41 2.25
C ALA A 123 -3.29 11.50 2.08
N PRO A 124 -3.15 12.69 2.69
CA PRO A 124 -4.09 13.77 2.48
C PRO A 124 -4.08 14.24 1.02
N GLU A 125 -5.23 14.65 0.50
CA GLU A 125 -5.37 15.23 -0.85
C GLU A 125 -4.39 16.40 -1.12
N SER A 126 -4.02 17.17 -0.09
CA SER A 126 -3.02 18.22 -0.22
C SER A 126 -1.62 17.69 -0.51
N VAL A 127 -1.25 16.52 0.02
CA VAL A 127 0.01 15.83 -0.28
C VAL A 127 -0.03 15.25 -1.70
N ILE A 128 -1.13 14.57 -2.06
CA ILE A 128 -1.33 14.03 -3.40
C ILE A 128 -1.28 15.12 -4.47
N SER A 129 -1.92 16.27 -4.21
CA SER A 129 -1.88 17.44 -5.09
C SER A 129 -0.46 18.00 -5.24
N ARG A 130 0.33 18.05 -4.16
CA ARG A 130 1.73 18.48 -4.22
C ARG A 130 2.58 17.53 -5.05
N MET A 131 2.45 16.21 -4.84
CA MET A 131 3.11 15.19 -5.65
C MET A 131 2.75 15.35 -7.14
N SER A 132 1.46 15.50 -7.45
CA SER A 132 0.96 15.68 -8.82
C SER A 132 1.46 16.96 -9.50
N SER A 133 1.76 17.99 -8.72
CA SER A 133 2.30 19.27 -9.21
C SER A 133 3.82 19.34 -9.25
N THR A 134 4.52 18.31 -8.77
CA THR A 134 5.98 18.30 -8.68
C THR A 134 6.61 18.21 -10.06
N ARG A 135 7.50 19.13 -10.37
CA ARG A 135 8.25 19.14 -11.63
C ARG A 135 9.68 18.67 -11.39
N ASP A 136 10.35 18.31 -12.48
CA ASP A 136 11.74 17.85 -12.44
C ASP A 136 12.69 18.87 -11.76
N LEU A 137 12.49 20.15 -12.06
CA LEU A 137 13.32 21.23 -11.52
C LEU A 137 13.06 21.53 -10.03
N ASP A 138 12.00 20.98 -9.43
CA ASP A 138 11.67 21.21 -8.03
C ASP A 138 12.53 20.34 -7.09
N GLY A 139 13.25 19.34 -7.64
CA GLY A 139 14.14 18.47 -6.89
C GLY A 139 13.39 17.47 -6.02
N THR A 140 14.00 17.11 -4.89
CA THR A 140 13.34 16.24 -3.90
C THR A 140 12.40 17.07 -3.04
N GLN A 141 11.18 16.58 -2.89
CA GLN A 141 10.13 17.12 -2.04
C GLN A 141 9.83 16.13 -0.93
N ASP A 142 9.22 16.62 0.15
CA ASP A 142 8.89 15.82 1.33
C ASP A 142 7.50 16.13 1.86
N GLY A 143 6.95 15.22 2.66
CA GLY A 143 5.65 15.40 3.28
C GLY A 143 5.48 14.48 4.47
N SER A 144 4.54 14.82 5.34
CA SER A 144 4.20 13.97 6.48
C SER A 144 2.71 14.03 6.75
N TRP A 145 2.17 12.88 7.09
CA TRP A 145 0.84 12.73 7.67
C TRP A 145 0.96 11.74 8.82
N SER A 146 -0.15 11.36 9.48
CA SER A 146 -0.19 10.36 10.58
C SER A 146 1.00 9.41 10.54
N GLU A 147 1.88 9.30 11.52
CA GLU A 147 3.04 8.37 11.59
C GLU A 147 3.90 8.06 10.33
N ILE A 148 3.73 8.75 9.20
CA ILE A 148 4.43 8.51 7.93
C ILE A 148 5.16 9.79 7.52
N TYR A 149 6.41 9.62 7.15
CA TYR A 149 7.22 10.59 6.43
C TYR A 149 7.43 10.08 5.01
N ALA A 150 7.26 10.95 4.01
CA ALA A 150 7.48 10.60 2.62
C ALA A 150 8.42 11.58 1.96
N THR A 151 9.29 11.08 1.09
CA THR A 151 10.05 11.89 0.14
C THR A 151 9.72 11.47 -1.27
N TRP A 152 9.72 12.42 -2.20
CA TRP A 152 9.51 12.12 -3.60
C TRP A 152 10.27 13.06 -4.52
N LYS A 153 10.50 12.61 -5.73
CA LYS A 153 11.01 13.41 -6.85
C LYS A 153 10.33 12.96 -8.14
N TYR A 154 10.26 13.85 -9.11
CA TYR A 154 9.74 13.52 -10.42
C TYR A 154 10.80 13.80 -11.48
N HIS A 155 10.86 12.99 -12.53
CA HIS A 155 11.54 13.33 -13.78
C HIS A 155 10.78 12.64 -14.93
N PRO A 156 10.52 13.29 -16.08
CA PRO A 156 9.73 12.71 -17.17
C PRO A 156 10.17 11.29 -17.57
N ASN A 157 11.47 11.08 -17.77
CA ASN A 157 12.01 9.79 -18.19
C ASN A 157 11.90 8.68 -17.13
N SER A 158 12.00 9.03 -15.84
CA SER A 158 12.05 8.04 -14.74
C SER A 158 10.82 8.01 -13.83
N GLY A 159 9.77 8.76 -14.19
CA GLY A 159 8.54 8.86 -13.43
C GLY A 159 8.67 9.51 -12.05
N LEU A 160 7.60 9.38 -11.27
CA LEU A 160 7.53 9.78 -9.86
C LEU A 160 8.19 8.70 -8.99
N ASN A 161 9.21 9.05 -8.23
CA ASN A 161 9.91 8.14 -7.33
C ASN A 161 9.66 8.57 -5.89
N MET A 162 9.14 7.66 -5.06
CA MET A 162 8.73 7.93 -3.68
C MET A 162 9.35 6.94 -2.71
N ILE A 163 9.68 7.41 -1.51
CA ILE A 163 10.04 6.61 -0.35
C ILE A 163 9.15 7.04 0.80
N PHE A 164 8.52 6.07 1.46
CA PHE A 164 7.73 6.25 2.68
C PHE A 164 8.44 5.56 3.84
N GLU A 165 8.46 6.19 5.00
CA GLU A 165 9.09 5.70 6.21
C GLU A 165 8.18 5.98 7.41
N GLU A 166 8.25 5.12 8.43
CA GLU A 166 7.65 5.44 9.72
C GLU A 166 8.33 6.66 10.36
N ARG A 167 7.51 7.60 10.83
CA ARG A 167 7.95 8.79 11.53
C ARG A 167 8.24 8.45 12.99
N ARG A 168 9.52 8.23 13.29
CA ARG A 168 10.03 7.99 14.64
C ARG A 168 9.97 9.21 15.55
#